data_AF-A0A6L6CSI1-F1
#
_entry.id   AF-A0A6L6CSI1-F1
#
_cell.length_a   1.000
_cell.length_b   1.000
_cell.length_c   1.000
_cell.angle_alpha   90.00
_cell.angle_beta   90.00
_cell.angle_gamma   90.00
#
_symmetry.space_group_name_H-M   'P 1'
#
loop_
_entity.id
_entity.type
_entity.pdbx_description
1 polymer ?
#
loop_
_entity_poly.entity_id
_entity_poly.type
_entity_poly.pdbx_seq_one_letter_code
_entity_poly.pdbx_strand_id
1 'polypeptide(L)'
;MLAETTRVAVLECNDWPAVAAQHELRSRGKEYGAVAVLHAQRVVARTSEAARNGVLVGMRRREAQAACPQLHIAPSNPERDRLMFEPVVQSVAQLVPLVEVSTPGIIVLATRGPSRYVGGDTALAQRLHAMVERVLVGMGNASVASFGVGVADGRLAAHVAARHAATIGGWHVVDVGASQQCLSQLPVAVLADFAEIDRSVVSLLQRLGIAHLADIAAVQLSVLTGRFGPVG
;
A
#
# COMPACT_ATOMS: atom_id res chain seq x y z
N MET A 1 -30.27 3.88 7.96
CA MET A 1 -29.77 2.52 7.62
C MET A 1 -28.31 2.71 7.24
N LEU A 2 -27.38 2.49 8.19
CA LEU A 2 -25.94 2.58 7.89
C LEU A 2 -25.66 1.53 6.81
N ALA A 3 -25.12 1.94 5.66
CA ALA A 3 -24.69 0.99 4.65
C ALA A 3 -23.76 -0.03 5.32
N GLU A 4 -24.08 -1.33 5.19
CA GLU A 4 -23.31 -2.40 5.80
C GLU A 4 -21.88 -2.32 5.27
N THR A 5 -20.99 -1.72 6.05
CA THR A 5 -19.63 -1.42 5.57
C THR A 5 -18.83 -2.71 5.68
N THR A 6 -18.38 -3.23 4.55
CA THR A 6 -17.60 -4.46 4.50
C THR A 6 -16.30 -4.28 5.29
N ARG A 7 -16.04 -5.20 6.22
CA ARG A 7 -14.78 -5.28 6.96
C ARG A 7 -13.69 -5.88 6.07
N VAL A 8 -12.61 -5.14 5.86
CA VAL A 8 -11.56 -5.46 4.87
C VAL A 8 -10.20 -5.47 5.55
N ALA A 9 -9.35 -6.41 5.14
CA ALA A 9 -7.93 -6.38 5.40
C ALA A 9 -7.17 -6.03 4.11
N VAL A 10 -6.17 -5.18 4.24
CA VAL A 10 -5.22 -4.83 3.20
C VAL A 10 -3.83 -5.21 3.68
N LEU A 11 -3.10 -5.94 2.86
CA LEU A 11 -1.65 -6.08 2.97
C LEU A 11 -1.00 -5.21 1.92
N GLU A 12 0.01 -4.44 2.33
CA GLU A 12 0.60 -3.43 1.47
C GLU A 12 2.13 -3.36 1.60
N CYS A 13 2.82 -3.54 0.48
CA CYS A 13 4.24 -3.29 0.28
C CYS A 13 4.41 -2.35 -0.92
N ASN A 14 4.60 -1.06 -0.64
CA ASN A 14 4.58 -0.02 -1.68
C ASN A 14 5.81 0.01 -2.56
N ASP A 15 6.92 -0.42 -1.98
CA ASP A 15 8.20 -0.49 -2.67
C ASP A 15 8.41 -1.85 -3.34
N TRP A 16 7.34 -2.63 -3.54
CA TRP A 16 7.38 -3.97 -4.12
C TRP A 16 8.21 -4.08 -5.41
N PRO A 17 8.11 -3.15 -6.39
CA PRO A 17 8.97 -3.20 -7.58
C PRO A 17 10.47 -3.19 -7.25
N ALA A 18 10.89 -2.44 -6.22
CA ALA A 18 12.29 -2.40 -5.79
C ALA A 18 12.69 -3.67 -5.02
N VAL A 19 11.78 -4.24 -4.23
CA VAL A 19 11.97 -5.51 -3.53
C VAL A 19 12.12 -6.67 -4.52
N ALA A 20 11.26 -6.73 -5.55
CA ALA A 20 11.32 -7.71 -6.62
C ALA A 20 12.60 -7.57 -7.46
N ALA A 21 12.98 -6.34 -7.82
CA ALA A 21 14.22 -6.05 -8.53
C ALA A 21 15.46 -6.48 -7.72
N GLN A 22 15.49 -6.17 -6.42
CA GLN A 22 16.60 -6.57 -5.56
C GLN A 22 16.73 -8.10 -5.46
N HIS A 23 15.61 -8.80 -5.31
CA HIS A 23 15.62 -10.27 -5.27
C HIS A 23 16.15 -10.88 -6.58
N GLU A 24 15.70 -10.36 -7.74
CA GLU A 24 16.20 -10.78 -9.06
C GLU A 24 17.70 -10.53 -9.23
N LEU A 25 18.21 -9.40 -8.74
CA LEU A 25 19.64 -9.09 -8.78
C LEU A 25 20.44 -10.07 -7.92
N ARG A 26 19.94 -10.36 -6.70
CA ARG A 26 20.58 -11.30 -5.77
C ARG A 26 20.63 -12.72 -6.35
N SER A 27 19.56 -13.19 -6.98
CA SER A 27 19.53 -14.52 -7.60
C SER A 27 20.54 -14.68 -8.76
N ARG A 28 21.02 -13.55 -9.31
CA ARG A 28 22.10 -13.48 -10.31
C ARG A 28 23.49 -13.24 -9.70
N GLY A 29 23.64 -13.35 -8.38
CA GLY A 29 24.89 -13.12 -7.67
C GLY A 29 25.29 -11.64 -7.55
N LYS A 30 24.36 -10.70 -7.77
CA LYS A 30 24.60 -9.27 -7.61
C LYS A 30 23.92 -8.74 -6.36
N GLU A 31 24.72 -8.35 -5.38
CA GLU A 31 24.22 -7.83 -4.11
C GLU A 31 24.24 -6.30 -4.10
N TYR A 32 23.05 -5.70 -4.11
CA TYR A 32 22.84 -4.27 -3.92
C TYR A 32 21.86 -4.04 -2.79
N GLY A 33 22.28 -3.36 -1.73
CA GLY A 33 21.41 -3.00 -0.61
C GLY A 33 20.44 -1.87 -0.97
N ALA A 34 20.97 -0.78 -1.56
CA ALA A 34 20.19 0.33 -2.10
C ALA A 34 19.78 0.08 -3.56
N VAL A 35 18.48 -0.16 -3.81
CA VAL A 35 17.91 -0.32 -5.15
C VAL A 35 16.73 0.64 -5.31
N ALA A 36 16.62 1.26 -6.48
CA ALA A 36 15.44 2.02 -6.89
C ALA A 36 14.97 1.59 -8.27
N VAL A 37 13.66 1.62 -8.47
CA VAL A 37 13.02 1.45 -9.78
C VAL A 37 12.52 2.81 -10.24
N LEU A 38 12.78 3.12 -11.51
CA LEU A 38 12.39 4.39 -12.12
C LEU A 38 11.31 4.17 -13.19
N HIS A 39 10.39 5.12 -13.30
CA HIS A 39 9.47 5.30 -14.42
C HIS A 39 9.49 6.77 -14.83
N ALA A 40 9.53 7.05 -16.13
CA ALA A 40 9.62 8.42 -16.66
C ALA A 40 10.72 9.28 -15.97
N GLN A 41 11.90 8.70 -15.75
CA GLN A 41 13.07 9.32 -15.07
C GLN A 41 12.87 9.70 -13.60
N ARG A 42 11.80 9.24 -12.95
CA ARG A 42 11.52 9.45 -11.53
C ARG A 42 11.46 8.14 -10.77
N VAL A 43 11.90 8.14 -9.52
CA VAL A 43 11.82 7.00 -8.62
C VAL A 43 10.34 6.68 -8.37
N VAL A 44 9.94 5.43 -8.60
CA VAL A 44 8.59 4.92 -8.29
C VAL A 44 8.57 3.94 -7.13
N ALA A 45 9.70 3.28 -6.86
CA ALA A 45 9.88 2.38 -5.72
C ALA A 45 11.35 2.38 -5.30
N ARG A 46 11.62 2.13 -4.03
CA ARG A 46 12.97 2.14 -3.43
C ARG A 46 13.08 1.13 -2.28
N THR A 47 14.24 0.52 -2.10
CA THR A 47 14.47 -0.33 -0.92
C THR A 47 14.54 0.50 0.37
N SER A 48 14.31 -0.13 1.53
CA SER A 48 14.46 0.55 2.83
C SER A 48 15.87 1.10 3.05
N GLU A 49 16.91 0.49 2.46
CA GLU A 49 18.26 1.05 2.48
C GLU A 49 18.39 2.30 1.61
N ALA A 50 17.82 2.33 0.40
CA ALA A 50 17.79 3.54 -0.42
C ALA A 50 17.02 4.66 0.30
N ALA A 51 15.92 4.35 0.97
CA ALA A 51 15.16 5.30 1.78
C ALA A 51 15.97 5.87 2.95
N ARG A 52 16.72 5.03 3.69
CA ARG A 52 17.63 5.46 4.77
C ARG A 52 18.75 6.39 4.28
N ASN A 53 19.17 6.22 3.02
CA ASN A 53 20.13 7.12 2.36
C ASN A 53 19.46 8.33 1.68
N GLY A 54 18.20 8.64 2.00
CA GLY A 54 17.54 9.87 1.57
C GLY A 54 16.93 9.84 0.16
N VAL A 55 16.97 8.72 -0.56
CA VAL A 55 16.27 8.58 -1.86
C VAL A 55 14.78 8.59 -1.61
N LEU A 56 14.00 9.54 -2.15
CA LEU A 56 12.54 9.60 -2.02
C LEU A 56 11.82 9.17 -3.31
N VAL A 57 10.61 8.61 -3.18
CA VAL A 57 9.71 8.41 -4.33
C VAL A 57 9.42 9.77 -4.98
N GLY A 58 9.40 9.81 -6.31
CA GLY A 58 9.24 11.02 -7.10
C GLY A 58 10.54 11.74 -7.43
N MET A 59 11.66 11.48 -6.73
CA MET A 59 12.96 12.09 -7.06
C MET A 59 13.37 11.78 -8.50
N ARG A 60 13.98 12.75 -9.18
CA ARG A 60 14.62 12.51 -10.48
C ARG A 60 15.83 11.61 -10.29
N ARG A 61 16.21 10.88 -11.34
CA ARG A 61 17.41 10.03 -11.36
C ARG A 61 18.65 10.71 -10.75
N ARG A 62 18.96 11.93 -11.17
CA ARG A 62 20.15 12.67 -10.70
C ARG A 62 20.08 12.99 -9.21
N GLU A 63 18.91 13.39 -8.72
CA GLU A 63 18.69 13.69 -7.29
C GLU A 63 18.85 12.44 -6.43
N ALA A 64 18.25 11.32 -6.86
CA ALA A 64 18.35 10.05 -6.17
C ALA A 64 19.80 9.54 -6.09
N GLN A 65 20.56 9.63 -7.20
CA GLN A 65 21.97 9.24 -7.23
C GLN A 65 22.87 10.19 -6.45
N ALA A 66 22.53 11.48 -6.37
CA ALA A 66 23.24 12.43 -5.52
C ALA A 66 23.02 12.14 -4.03
N ALA A 67 21.79 11.77 -3.63
CA ALA A 67 21.47 11.38 -2.26
C ALA A 67 22.13 10.05 -1.86
N CYS A 68 22.20 9.09 -2.78
CA CYS A 68 22.75 7.75 -2.55
C CYS A 68 23.69 7.36 -3.69
N PRO A 69 25.00 7.66 -3.60
CA PRO A 69 25.97 7.37 -4.66
C PRO A 69 26.08 5.87 -5.03
N GLN A 70 25.82 4.99 -4.07
CA GLN A 70 25.80 3.54 -4.23
C GLN A 70 24.48 2.97 -4.77
N LEU A 71 23.49 3.82 -5.08
CA LEU A 71 22.17 3.42 -5.52
C LEU A 71 22.23 2.64 -6.85
N HIS A 72 21.75 1.40 -6.82
CA HIS A 72 21.48 0.66 -8.04
C HIS A 72 20.12 1.06 -8.62
N ILE A 73 20.09 1.43 -9.90
CA ILE A 73 18.85 1.72 -10.62
C ILE A 73 18.46 0.52 -11.46
N ALA A 74 17.38 -0.14 -11.08
CA ALA A 74 16.79 -1.22 -11.84
C ALA A 74 15.74 -0.69 -12.84
N PRO A 75 15.59 -1.32 -14.02
CA PRO A 75 14.50 -0.99 -14.93
C PRO A 75 13.15 -1.42 -14.33
N SER A 76 12.11 -0.64 -14.66
CA SER A 76 10.73 -1.07 -14.43
C SER A 76 10.45 -2.34 -15.23
N ASN A 77 9.92 -3.36 -14.56
CA ASN A 77 9.60 -4.64 -15.18
C ASN A 77 8.34 -5.21 -14.48
N PRO A 78 7.14 -4.85 -14.97
CA PRO A 78 5.88 -5.28 -14.38
C PRO A 78 5.74 -6.81 -14.29
N GLU A 79 6.30 -7.55 -15.24
CA GLU A 79 6.20 -9.01 -15.25
C GLU A 79 7.06 -9.65 -14.16
N ARG A 80 8.28 -9.14 -13.92
CA ARG A 80 9.08 -9.53 -12.75
C ARG A 80 8.32 -9.22 -11.46
N ASP A 81 7.77 -8.02 -11.36
CA ASP A 81 7.10 -7.57 -10.15
C ASP A 81 5.88 -8.48 -9.85
N ARG A 82 5.11 -8.85 -10.88
CA ARG A 82 4.01 -9.81 -10.78
C ARG A 82 4.48 -11.21 -10.38
N LEU A 83 5.44 -11.78 -11.09
CA LEU A 83 5.94 -13.15 -10.85
C LEU A 83 6.52 -13.31 -9.45
N MET A 84 7.27 -12.33 -8.98
CA MET A 84 7.86 -12.37 -7.65
C MET A 84 6.83 -12.22 -6.53
N PHE A 85 5.64 -11.66 -6.82
CA PHE A 85 4.60 -11.46 -5.81
C PHE A 85 3.76 -12.71 -5.60
N GLU A 86 3.75 -13.61 -6.58
CA GLU A 86 2.98 -14.86 -6.56
C GLU A 86 3.18 -15.69 -5.27
N PRO A 87 4.41 -15.90 -4.74
CA PRO A 87 4.59 -16.65 -3.49
C PRO A 87 3.93 -15.97 -2.27
N VAL A 88 3.84 -14.64 -2.27
CA VAL A 88 3.15 -13.89 -1.20
C VAL A 88 1.65 -14.13 -1.28
N VAL A 89 1.08 -14.05 -2.49
CA VAL A 89 -0.34 -14.32 -2.75
C VAL A 89 -0.70 -15.75 -2.36
N GLN A 90 0.11 -16.73 -2.80
CA GLN A 90 -0.07 -18.14 -2.46
C GLN A 90 0.01 -18.39 -0.96
N SER A 91 0.93 -17.73 -0.26
CA SER A 91 1.00 -17.83 1.20
C SER A 91 -0.29 -17.35 1.84
N VAL A 92 -0.75 -16.12 1.53
CA VAL A 92 -2.01 -15.58 2.07
C VAL A 92 -3.21 -16.46 1.74
N ALA A 93 -3.27 -17.02 0.53
CA ALA A 93 -4.34 -17.89 0.08
C ALA A 93 -4.48 -19.21 0.88
N GLN A 94 -3.46 -19.61 1.64
CA GLN A 94 -3.54 -20.76 2.56
C GLN A 94 -4.46 -20.49 3.75
N LEU A 95 -4.63 -19.22 4.14
CA LEU A 95 -5.47 -18.81 5.27
C LEU A 95 -6.82 -18.25 4.83
N VAL A 96 -6.85 -17.60 3.66
CA VAL A 96 -8.02 -16.87 3.16
C VAL A 96 -8.38 -17.39 1.78
N PRO A 97 -9.61 -17.91 1.57
CA PRO A 97 -9.98 -18.54 0.31
C PRO A 97 -10.12 -17.56 -0.86
N LEU A 98 -10.45 -16.30 -0.58
CA LEU A 98 -10.68 -15.27 -1.60
C LEU A 98 -9.81 -14.05 -1.29
N VAL A 99 -8.87 -13.80 -2.19
CA VAL A 99 -7.99 -12.63 -2.18
C VAL A 99 -8.12 -11.89 -3.50
N GLU A 100 -8.09 -10.58 -3.44
CA GLU A 100 -7.95 -9.70 -4.60
C GLU A 100 -6.53 -9.14 -4.60
N VAL A 101 -5.85 -9.24 -5.74
CA VAL A 101 -4.57 -8.56 -5.96
C VAL A 101 -4.86 -7.31 -6.79
N SER A 102 -4.90 -6.14 -6.15
CA SER A 102 -5.15 -4.88 -6.86
C SER A 102 -3.95 -4.50 -7.74
N THR A 103 -2.74 -4.67 -7.22
CA THR A 103 -1.46 -4.51 -7.94
C THR A 103 -0.39 -5.34 -7.23
N PRO A 104 0.69 -5.79 -7.89
CA PRO A 104 1.82 -6.40 -7.19
C PRO A 104 2.29 -5.54 -6.02
N GLY A 105 2.34 -6.14 -4.83
CA GLY A 105 2.58 -5.44 -3.56
C GLY A 105 1.33 -5.18 -2.72
N ILE A 106 0.12 -5.35 -3.27
CA ILE A 106 -1.15 -5.06 -2.58
C ILE A 106 -2.09 -6.26 -2.67
N ILE A 107 -2.55 -6.74 -1.51
CA ILE A 107 -3.60 -7.76 -1.41
C ILE A 107 -4.75 -7.19 -0.58
N VAL A 108 -5.98 -7.35 -1.08
CA VAL A 108 -7.21 -6.94 -0.42
C VAL A 108 -8.09 -8.17 -0.19
N LEU A 109 -8.66 -8.31 1.01
CA LEU A 109 -9.54 -9.43 1.34
C LEU A 109 -10.63 -9.05 2.35
N ALA A 110 -11.79 -9.69 2.24
CA ALA A 110 -12.86 -9.55 3.23
C ALA A 110 -12.53 -10.36 4.49
N THR A 111 -12.69 -9.78 5.67
CA THR A 111 -12.23 -10.42 6.92
C THR A 111 -13.29 -11.27 7.61
N ARG A 112 -14.58 -11.10 7.29
CA ARG A 112 -15.71 -11.69 8.04
C ARG A 112 -15.56 -13.19 8.32
N GLY A 113 -15.19 -13.98 7.32
CA GLY A 113 -14.95 -15.42 7.47
C GLY A 113 -13.62 -15.71 8.20
N PRO A 114 -12.47 -15.28 7.65
CA PRO A 114 -11.16 -15.54 8.24
C PRO A 114 -11.01 -15.07 9.68
N SER A 115 -11.50 -13.88 10.03
CA SER A 115 -11.44 -13.36 11.41
C SER A 115 -12.17 -14.26 12.39
N ARG A 116 -13.36 -14.79 12.04
CA ARG A 116 -14.07 -15.74 12.90
C ARG A 116 -13.29 -17.03 13.12
N TYR A 117 -12.62 -17.52 12.08
CA TYR A 117 -11.82 -18.75 12.15
C TYR A 117 -10.57 -18.60 13.02
N VAL A 118 -9.89 -17.44 12.97
CA VAL A 118 -8.60 -17.24 13.64
C VAL A 118 -8.69 -16.56 15.00
N GLY A 119 -9.87 -16.11 15.41
CA GLY A 119 -10.11 -15.49 16.73
C GLY A 119 -10.16 -13.96 16.74
N GLY A 120 -10.46 -13.32 15.62
CA GLY A 120 -10.71 -11.88 15.48
C GLY A 120 -9.79 -11.20 14.46
N ASP A 121 -10.07 -9.92 14.18
CA ASP A 121 -9.32 -9.12 13.21
C ASP A 121 -7.84 -8.94 13.59
N THR A 122 -7.54 -8.75 14.88
CA THR A 122 -6.16 -8.64 15.37
C THR A 122 -5.39 -9.93 15.15
N ALA A 123 -5.99 -11.08 15.47
CA ALA A 123 -5.37 -12.38 15.25
C ALA A 123 -5.18 -12.67 13.75
N LEU A 124 -6.14 -12.25 12.91
CA LEU A 124 -6.01 -12.33 11.45
C LEU A 124 -4.83 -11.49 10.94
N ALA A 125 -4.77 -10.23 11.34
CA ALA A 125 -3.73 -9.30 10.89
C ALA A 125 -2.32 -9.78 11.29
N GLN A 126 -2.17 -10.27 12.52
CA GLN A 126 -0.94 -10.89 13.02
C GLN A 126 -0.51 -12.11 12.19
N ARG A 127 -1.45 -13.02 11.91
CA ARG A 127 -1.15 -14.22 11.12
C ARG A 127 -0.77 -13.87 9.69
N LEU A 128 -1.53 -12.97 9.04
CA LEU A 128 -1.23 -12.48 7.70
C LEU A 128 0.16 -11.85 7.64
N HIS A 129 0.48 -10.97 8.59
CA HIS A 129 1.80 -10.35 8.69
C HIS A 129 2.91 -11.40 8.80
N ALA A 130 2.78 -12.34 9.75
CA ALA A 130 3.78 -13.38 9.97
C ALA A 130 3.94 -14.32 8.76
N MET A 131 2.86 -14.61 8.03
CA MET A 131 2.92 -15.41 6.80
C MET A 131 3.74 -14.72 5.73
N VAL A 132 3.47 -13.43 5.47
CA VAL A 132 4.19 -12.67 4.46
C VAL A 132 5.64 -12.39 4.87
N GLU A 133 5.87 -12.09 6.15
CA GLU A 133 7.22 -11.95 6.70
C GLU A 133 8.06 -13.20 6.42
N ARG A 134 7.53 -14.41 6.65
CA ARG A 134 8.26 -15.66 6.35
C ARG A 134 8.63 -15.79 4.87
N VAL A 135 7.72 -15.42 3.96
CA VAL A 135 8.02 -15.43 2.52
C VAL A 135 9.12 -14.41 2.20
N LEU A 136 9.04 -13.19 2.74
CA LEU A 136 10.05 -12.15 2.55
C LEU A 136 11.41 -12.54 3.13
N VAL A 137 11.46 -13.18 4.29
CA VAL A 137 12.68 -13.77 4.87
C VAL A 137 13.26 -14.82 3.93
N GLY A 138 12.44 -15.74 3.40
CA GLY A 138 12.88 -16.77 2.45
C GLY A 138 13.43 -16.19 1.14
N MET A 139 12.93 -15.03 0.72
CA MET A 139 13.46 -14.27 -0.42
C MET A 139 14.74 -13.47 -0.10
N GLY A 140 15.19 -13.43 1.15
CA GLY A 140 16.30 -12.62 1.64
C GLY A 140 15.98 -11.12 1.76
N ASN A 141 14.71 -10.76 1.85
CA ASN A 141 14.22 -9.38 1.77
C ASN A 141 13.67 -8.82 3.10
N ALA A 142 13.67 -9.58 4.19
CA ALA A 142 13.06 -9.18 5.46
C ALA A 142 13.63 -7.89 6.07
N SER A 143 14.91 -7.62 5.89
CA SER A 143 15.57 -6.39 6.33
C SER A 143 15.37 -5.20 5.38
N VAL A 144 14.69 -5.40 4.24
CA VAL A 144 14.71 -4.46 3.12
C VAL A 144 13.31 -4.07 2.61
N ALA A 145 12.29 -4.89 2.86
CA ALA A 145 10.92 -4.63 2.45
C ALA A 145 10.10 -4.10 3.63
N SER A 146 9.76 -2.81 3.62
CA SER A 146 8.72 -2.28 4.50
C SER A 146 7.34 -2.67 3.96
N PHE A 147 6.59 -3.46 4.75
CA PHE A 147 5.22 -3.84 4.46
C PHE A 147 4.39 -3.83 5.74
N GLY A 148 3.07 -3.74 5.60
CA GLY A 148 2.16 -3.74 6.74
C GLY A 148 0.80 -4.33 6.41
N VAL A 149 0.06 -4.67 7.46
CA VAL A 149 -1.32 -5.19 7.36
C VAL A 149 -2.29 -4.24 8.06
N GLY A 150 -3.27 -3.73 7.34
CA GLY A 150 -4.34 -2.87 7.85
C GLY A 150 -5.67 -3.60 7.87
N VAL A 151 -6.47 -3.44 8.92
CA VAL A 151 -7.85 -3.94 8.96
C VAL A 151 -8.78 -2.81 9.38
N ALA A 152 -9.82 -2.55 8.60
CA ALA A 152 -10.80 -1.50 8.88
C ALA A 152 -12.14 -1.75 8.20
N ASP A 153 -13.11 -0.86 8.43
CA ASP A 153 -14.37 -0.84 7.70
C ASP A 153 -14.17 -0.08 6.39
N GLY A 154 -14.26 -0.79 5.28
CA GLY A 154 -14.03 -0.25 3.95
C GLY A 154 -12.56 -0.25 3.51
N ARG A 155 -12.37 -0.26 2.19
CA ARG A 155 -11.05 -0.38 1.55
C ARG A 155 -10.13 0.78 1.87
N LEU A 156 -10.62 2.02 1.78
CA LEU A 156 -9.81 3.23 2.00
C LEU A 156 -9.19 3.27 3.41
N ALA A 157 -9.99 3.00 4.45
CA ALA A 157 -9.48 2.96 5.82
C ALA A 157 -8.47 1.82 6.02
N ALA A 158 -8.70 0.66 5.40
CA ALA A 158 -7.79 -0.48 5.51
C ALA A 158 -6.46 -0.20 4.81
N HIS A 159 -6.45 0.47 3.66
CA HIS A 159 -5.23 0.94 2.99
C HIS A 159 -4.42 1.91 3.85
N VAL A 160 -5.08 2.94 4.39
CA VAL A 160 -4.42 3.90 5.28
C VAL A 160 -3.82 3.19 6.50
N ALA A 161 -4.57 2.26 7.10
CA ALA A 161 -4.08 1.44 8.21
C ALA A 161 -2.86 0.59 7.80
N ALA A 162 -2.88 -0.05 6.63
CA ALA A 162 -1.79 -0.88 6.13
C ALA A 162 -0.54 -0.05 5.86
N ARG A 163 -0.70 1.13 5.24
CA ARG A 163 0.38 2.09 5.00
C ARG A 163 1.02 2.54 6.31
N HIS A 164 0.22 2.89 7.31
CA HIS A 164 0.73 3.27 8.63
C HIS A 164 1.49 2.10 9.27
N ALA A 165 0.89 0.91 9.26
CA ALA A 165 1.51 -0.31 9.78
C ALA A 165 2.85 -0.63 9.08
N ALA A 166 2.98 -0.34 7.78
CA ALA A 166 4.21 -0.56 7.04
C ALA A 166 5.39 0.31 7.53
N THR A 167 5.10 1.48 8.13
CA THR A 167 6.15 2.35 8.69
C THR A 167 6.77 1.81 9.97
N ILE A 168 5.99 1.01 10.73
CA ILE A 168 6.41 0.38 11.98
C ILE A 168 6.74 -1.11 11.83
N GLY A 169 6.50 -1.69 10.64
CA GLY A 169 6.77 -3.10 10.34
C GLY A 169 5.84 -4.07 11.07
N GLY A 170 4.53 -3.88 10.95
CA GLY A 170 3.55 -4.70 11.67
C GLY A 170 2.14 -4.66 11.11
N TRP A 171 1.16 -4.60 12.01
CA TRP A 171 -0.25 -4.51 11.66
C TRP A 171 -0.94 -3.37 12.42
N HIS A 172 -2.03 -2.87 11.84
CA HIS A 172 -2.90 -1.90 12.47
C HIS A 172 -4.37 -2.29 12.22
N VAL A 173 -5.14 -2.42 13.30
CA VAL A 173 -6.57 -2.72 13.23
C VAL A 173 -7.33 -1.49 13.75
N VAL A 174 -8.14 -0.89 12.89
CA VAL A 174 -9.04 0.21 13.25
C VAL A 174 -10.30 -0.38 13.85
N ASP A 175 -10.75 0.07 15.01
CA ASP A 175 -11.95 -0.47 15.64
C ASP A 175 -13.20 -0.40 14.73
N VAL A 176 -14.12 -1.32 14.93
CA VAL A 176 -15.38 -1.36 14.15
C VAL A 176 -16.17 -0.06 14.41
N GLY A 177 -16.55 0.63 13.34
CA GLY A 177 -17.23 1.92 13.38
C GLY A 177 -16.31 3.13 13.55
N ALA A 178 -15.01 2.93 13.83
CA ALA A 178 -14.06 4.04 14.02
C ALA A 178 -13.46 4.56 12.69
N SER A 179 -13.70 3.87 11.58
CA SER A 179 -13.10 4.17 10.27
C SER A 179 -13.36 5.61 9.80
N GLN A 180 -14.57 6.15 9.99
CA GLN A 180 -14.87 7.55 9.66
C GLN A 180 -14.04 8.54 10.46
N GLN A 181 -13.89 8.31 11.78
CA GLN A 181 -13.11 9.18 12.63
C GLN A 181 -11.62 9.16 12.23
N CYS A 182 -11.07 7.97 11.97
CA CYS A 182 -9.69 7.82 11.51
C CYS A 182 -9.42 8.53 10.18
N LEU A 183 -10.39 8.49 9.26
CA LEU A 183 -10.27 9.12 7.94
C LEU A 183 -10.49 10.64 7.97
N SER A 184 -11.28 11.15 8.91
CA SER A 184 -11.78 12.55 8.91
C SER A 184 -10.70 13.61 8.72
N GLN A 185 -9.55 13.47 9.38
CA GLN A 185 -8.44 14.43 9.37
C GLN A 185 -7.43 14.19 8.24
N LEU A 186 -7.64 13.17 7.39
CA LEU A 186 -6.73 12.91 6.29
C LEU A 186 -6.96 13.89 5.15
N PRO A 187 -5.90 14.37 4.50
CA PRO A 187 -6.03 15.25 3.36
C PRO A 187 -6.69 14.52 2.20
N VAL A 188 -7.49 15.21 1.38
CA VAL A 188 -8.13 14.61 0.18
C VAL A 188 -7.14 14.04 -0.83
N ALA A 189 -5.86 14.40 -0.72
CA ALA A 189 -4.77 13.81 -1.50
C ALA A 189 -4.70 12.28 -1.39
N VAL A 190 -5.12 11.70 -0.26
CA VAL A 190 -5.15 10.25 -0.06
C VAL A 190 -6.09 9.54 -1.04
N LEU A 191 -7.08 10.22 -1.60
CA LEU A 191 -8.00 9.64 -2.60
C LEU A 191 -7.27 9.29 -3.91
N ALA A 192 -6.27 10.07 -4.30
CA ALA A 192 -5.47 9.75 -5.47
C ALA A 192 -4.52 8.56 -5.23
N ASP A 193 -4.12 8.35 -3.97
CA ASP A 193 -3.15 7.32 -3.62
C ASP A 193 -3.82 5.97 -3.34
N PHE A 194 -5.07 5.96 -2.87
CA PHE A 194 -5.74 4.73 -2.40
C PHE A 194 -7.14 4.46 -3.00
N ALA A 195 -7.74 5.42 -3.69
CA ALA A 195 -9.09 5.28 -4.28
C ALA A 195 -9.10 5.52 -5.80
N GLU A 196 -7.92 5.55 -6.43
CA GLU A 196 -7.74 5.72 -7.88
C GLU A 196 -8.42 7.00 -8.44
N ILE A 197 -8.59 8.01 -7.59
CA ILE A 197 -9.17 9.30 -8.00
C ILE A 197 -8.10 10.12 -8.72
N ASP A 198 -8.44 10.65 -9.90
CA ASP A 198 -7.50 11.44 -10.69
C ASP A 198 -6.97 12.65 -9.88
N ARG A 199 -5.66 12.92 -9.98
CA ARG A 199 -5.02 14.03 -9.26
C ARG A 199 -5.61 15.39 -9.63
N SER A 200 -6.18 15.56 -10.81
CA SER A 200 -6.91 16.77 -11.22
C SER A 200 -8.21 16.96 -10.44
N VAL A 201 -8.94 15.88 -10.13
CA VAL A 201 -10.15 15.91 -9.28
C VAL A 201 -9.78 16.29 -7.86
N VAL A 202 -8.74 15.65 -7.30
CA VAL A 202 -8.19 16.01 -5.99
C VAL A 202 -7.76 17.48 -5.94
N SER A 203 -7.04 17.95 -6.96
CA SER A 203 -6.62 19.35 -7.06
C SER A 203 -7.81 20.29 -7.13
N LEU A 204 -8.88 19.91 -7.83
CA LEU A 204 -10.11 20.69 -7.89
C LEU A 204 -10.82 20.73 -6.53
N LEU A 205 -10.94 19.61 -5.80
CA LEU A 205 -11.48 19.57 -4.44
C LEU A 205 -10.72 20.55 -3.52
N GLN A 206 -9.39 20.51 -3.55
CA GLN A 206 -8.56 21.43 -2.77
C GLN A 206 -8.79 22.89 -3.13
N ARG A 207 -8.91 23.21 -4.42
CA ARG A 207 -9.21 24.58 -4.91
C ARG A 207 -10.60 25.06 -4.53
N LEU A 208 -11.53 24.14 -4.24
CA LEU A 208 -12.88 24.43 -3.74
C LEU A 208 -12.93 24.52 -2.21
N GLY A 209 -11.79 24.44 -1.52
CA GLY A 209 -11.71 24.50 -0.05
C GLY A 209 -11.97 23.17 0.65
N ILE A 210 -12.13 22.08 -0.10
CA ILE A 210 -12.31 20.72 0.44
C ILE A 210 -10.92 20.10 0.57
N ALA A 211 -10.32 20.26 1.76
CA ALA A 211 -8.94 19.88 2.02
C ALA A 211 -8.81 18.52 2.71
N HIS A 212 -9.81 18.12 3.49
CA HIS A 212 -9.84 16.87 4.26
C HIS A 212 -11.04 16.00 3.91
N LEU A 213 -10.98 14.70 4.22
CA LEU A 213 -12.08 13.78 3.96
C LEU A 213 -13.35 14.12 4.76
N ALA A 214 -13.21 14.73 5.94
CA ALA A 214 -14.36 15.27 6.69
C ALA A 214 -15.13 16.34 5.89
N ASP A 215 -14.41 17.17 5.13
CA ASP A 215 -15.02 18.21 4.31
C ASP A 215 -15.91 17.59 3.23
N ILE A 216 -15.46 16.49 2.60
CA ILE A 216 -16.24 15.74 1.61
C ILE A 216 -17.51 15.16 2.25
N ALA A 217 -17.40 14.58 3.44
CA ALA A 217 -18.53 13.99 4.15
C ALA A 217 -19.62 15.03 4.53
N ALA A 218 -19.26 16.30 4.59
CA ALA A 218 -20.19 17.41 4.81
C ALA A 218 -20.88 17.91 3.53
N VAL A 219 -20.40 17.50 2.34
CA VAL A 219 -21.00 17.90 1.05
C VAL A 219 -22.14 16.96 0.68
N GLN A 220 -23.25 17.52 0.21
CA GLN A 220 -24.37 16.72 -0.29
C GLN A 220 -23.97 15.93 -1.54
N LEU A 221 -24.39 14.66 -1.62
CA LEU A 221 -24.09 13.78 -2.75
C LEU A 221 -24.53 14.37 -4.10
N SER A 222 -25.66 15.08 -4.15
CA SER A 222 -26.14 15.77 -5.36
C SER A 222 -25.17 16.84 -5.88
N VAL A 223 -24.45 17.51 -4.99
CA VAL A 223 -23.44 18.51 -5.33
C VAL A 223 -22.18 17.85 -5.88
N LEU A 224 -21.74 16.76 -5.25
CA LEU A 224 -20.58 15.99 -5.72
C LEU A 224 -20.86 15.39 -7.10
N THR A 225 -21.94 14.63 -7.24
CA THR A 225 -22.37 14.05 -8.52
C THR A 225 -22.62 15.12 -9.59
N GLY A 226 -23.23 16.26 -9.26
CA GLY A 226 -23.47 17.34 -10.21
C GLY A 226 -22.20 18.01 -10.73
N ARG A 227 -21.11 18.03 -9.94
CA ARG A 227 -19.84 18.66 -10.32
C ARG A 227 -18.83 17.68 -10.93
N PHE A 228 -18.77 16.46 -10.41
CA PHE A 228 -17.77 15.46 -10.74
C PHE A 228 -18.34 14.27 -11.53
N GLY A 229 -19.65 14.25 -11.79
CA GLY A 229 -20.30 13.14 -12.49
C GLY A 229 -20.22 11.84 -11.68
N PRO A 230 -20.05 10.68 -12.33
CA PRO A 230 -19.94 9.38 -11.64
C PRO A 230 -18.77 9.23 -10.67
N VAL A 231 -17.80 10.14 -10.71
CA VAL A 231 -16.65 10.14 -9.78
C VAL A 231 -17.00 10.77 -8.43
N GLY A 232 -18.03 11.63 -8.37
CA GLY A 232 -18.51 12.27 -7.15
C GLY A 232 -19.61 11.48 -6.47
#